data_AF-A0A4Q7P2Q8-F1
#
_entry.id   AF-A0A4Q7P2Q8-F1
#
_cell.length_a   1.000
_cell.length_b   1.000
_cell.length_c   1.000
_cell.angle_alpha   90.00
_cell.angle_beta   90.00
_cell.angle_gamma   90.00
#
_symmetry.space_group_name_H-M   'P 1'
#
loop_
_entity.id
_entity.type
_entity.pdbx_description
1 polymer ?
#
loop_
_entity_poly.entity_id
_entity_poly.type
_entity_poly.pdbx_seq_one_letter_code
_entity_poly.pdbx_strand_id
1 'polypeptide(L)'
;MGKARAASSSDSSRKMRPALTPEARENQMISLAVDLAERQLMEGTASSQVITHYLKLGSTRERLEREKIERENELLRAKVESLQSAHRSEELYENALKAFRRYSGEEDLDDEDL
;
A
#
# COMPACT_ATOMS: atom_id res chain seq x y z
N MET A 1 23.62 24.75 47.38
CA MET A 1 24.26 24.07 46.23
C MET A 1 23.73 22.64 46.16
N GLY A 2 22.78 22.37 45.27
CA GLY A 2 22.21 21.03 45.07
C GLY A 2 22.79 20.41 43.81
N LYS A 3 23.54 19.31 43.95
CA LYS A 3 24.12 18.57 42.82
C LYS A 3 23.00 17.92 42.01
N ALA A 4 22.88 18.28 40.73
CA ALA A 4 22.03 17.57 39.78
C ALA A 4 22.58 16.15 39.60
N ARG A 5 21.75 15.13 39.81
CA ARG A 5 22.05 13.74 39.47
C ARG A 5 22.19 13.64 37.96
N ALA A 6 23.36 13.19 37.50
CA ALA A 6 23.56 12.78 36.12
C ALA A 6 22.52 11.70 35.77
N ALA A 7 21.72 11.95 34.73
CA ALA A 7 20.90 10.92 34.12
C ALA A 7 21.86 9.91 33.49
N SER A 8 22.15 8.83 34.22
CA SER A 8 22.78 7.65 33.65
C SER A 8 21.90 7.19 32.52
N SER A 9 22.41 7.28 31.28
CA SER A 9 21.85 6.64 30.10
C SER A 9 21.96 5.12 30.30
N SER A 10 21.08 4.57 31.14
CA SER A 10 20.90 3.14 31.25
C SER A 10 20.26 2.70 29.95
N ASP A 11 21.03 1.93 29.19
CA ASP A 11 20.63 1.04 28.11
C ASP A 11 19.26 0.40 28.39
N SER A 12 18.20 1.13 28.06
CA SER A 12 16.86 0.58 28.09
C SER A 12 16.81 -0.29 26.84
N SER A 13 17.06 -1.58 26.99
CA SER A 13 16.56 -2.56 26.04
C SER A 13 15.05 -2.35 25.97
N ARG A 14 14.63 -1.51 25.01
CA ARG A 14 13.23 -1.16 24.80
C ARG A 14 12.57 -2.47 24.43
N LYS A 15 11.94 -3.12 25.41
CA LYS A 15 11.09 -4.29 25.18
C LYS A 15 10.06 -3.84 24.16
N MET A 16 10.28 -4.23 22.90
CA MET A 16 9.36 -3.90 21.82
C MET A 16 8.00 -4.48 22.20
N ARG A 17 6.97 -3.63 22.15
CA ARG A 17 5.61 -4.07 22.42
C ARG A 17 5.25 -5.15 21.38
N PRO A 18 4.67 -6.28 21.78
CA PRO A 18 4.31 -7.34 20.83
C PRO A 18 3.38 -6.82 19.74
N ALA A 19 3.62 -7.23 18.49
CA ALA A 19 2.71 -6.94 17.39
C ALA A 19 1.33 -7.59 17.61
N LEU A 20 0.27 -6.82 17.35
CA LEU A 20 -1.13 -7.22 17.49
C LEU A 20 -1.70 -7.88 16.22
N THR A 21 -1.01 -7.77 15.09
CA THR A 21 -1.40 -8.38 13.81
C THR A 21 -0.21 -9.13 13.19
N PRO A 22 -0.45 -10.12 12.31
CA PRO A 22 0.61 -10.81 11.58
C PRO A 22 1.50 -9.85 10.77
N GLU A 23 0.91 -8.91 10.03
CA GLU A 23 1.63 -7.90 9.25
C GLU A 23 2.51 -7.00 10.13
N ALA A 24 2.00 -6.57 11.28
CA ALA A 24 2.79 -5.79 12.23
C ALA A 24 3.97 -6.59 12.77
N ARG A 25 3.84 -7.91 12.91
CA ARG A 25 4.93 -8.79 13.36
C ARG A 25 6.01 -8.92 12.30
N GLU A 26 5.62 -9.07 11.04
CA GLU A 26 6.57 -9.09 9.91
C GLU A 26 7.36 -7.78 9.84
N ASN A 27 6.68 -6.63 9.94
CA ASN A 27 7.33 -5.32 9.96
C ASN A 27 8.29 -5.16 11.14
N GLN A 28 7.96 -5.70 12.32
CA GLN A 28 8.88 -5.72 13.47
C GLN A 28 10.14 -6.53 13.17
N MET A 29 10.01 -7.71 12.56
CA MET A 29 11.17 -8.53 12.19
C MET A 29 12.03 -7.86 11.12
N ILE A 30 11.40 -7.21 10.14
CA ILE A 30 12.11 -6.44 9.10
C ILE A 30 12.90 -5.29 9.75
N SER A 31 12.29 -4.52 10.66
CA SER A 31 12.98 -3.45 11.38
C SER A 31 14.22 -3.95 12.11
N LEU A 32 14.10 -5.05 12.86
CA LEU A 32 15.22 -5.64 13.59
C LEU A 32 16.34 -6.11 12.65
N ALA A 33 15.98 -6.68 11.49
CA ALA A 33 16.94 -7.10 10.48
C ALA A 33 17.68 -5.90 9.86
N VAL A 34 16.98 -4.79 9.62
CA VAL A 34 17.57 -3.55 9.10
C VAL A 34 18.55 -2.96 10.13
N ASP A 35 18.15 -2.84 11.39
CA ASP A 35 19.01 -2.29 12.47
C ASP A 35 20.27 -3.15 12.69
N LEU A 36 20.17 -4.46 12.50
CA LEU A 36 21.32 -5.36 12.56
C LEU A 36 22.23 -5.19 11.34
N ALA A 37 21.65 -5.12 10.13
CA ALA A 37 22.41 -4.92 8.91
C ALA A 37 23.13 -3.57 8.90
N GLU A 38 22.50 -2.50 9.38
CA GLU A 38 23.11 -1.17 9.53
C GLU A 38 24.37 -1.24 10.41
N ARG A 39 24.26 -1.86 11.60
CA ARG A 39 25.41 -2.06 12.49
C ARG A 39 26.53 -2.85 11.83
N GLN A 40 26.20 -3.96 11.17
CA GLN A 40 27.19 -4.79 10.46
C GLN A 40 27.89 -4.03 9.33
N LEU A 41 27.16 -3.16 8.61
CA LEU A 41 27.74 -2.34 7.55
C LEU A 41 28.69 -1.27 8.10
N MET A 42 28.32 -0.62 9.22
CA MET A 42 29.17 0.37 9.89
C MET A 42 30.45 -0.25 10.47
N GLU A 43 30.33 -1.44 11.07
CA GLU A 43 31.45 -2.17 11.67
C GLU A 43 32.31 -2.90 10.63
N GLY A 44 31.87 -2.96 9.37
CA GLY A 44 32.57 -3.68 8.30
C GLY A 44 32.50 -5.21 8.42
N THR A 45 31.59 -5.74 9.25
CA THR A 45 31.37 -7.17 9.50
C THR A 45 30.22 -7.76 8.67
N ALA A 46 29.60 -6.94 7.82
CA ALA A 46 28.50 -7.37 6.96
C ALA A 46 28.91 -8.47 5.99
N SER A 47 28.05 -9.49 5.90
CA SER A 47 28.18 -10.54 4.89
C SER A 47 27.98 -9.98 3.47
N SER A 48 28.61 -10.62 2.49
CA SER A 48 28.48 -10.27 1.07
C SER A 48 27.02 -10.25 0.59
N GLN A 49 26.17 -11.11 1.16
CA GLN A 49 24.74 -11.14 0.84
C GLN A 49 24.01 -9.89 1.33
N VAL A 50 24.34 -9.40 2.52
CA VAL A 50 23.76 -8.17 3.09
C VAL A 50 24.18 -6.97 2.24
N ILE A 51 25.47 -6.86 1.94
CA ILE A 51 26.01 -5.80 1.09
C ILE A 51 25.33 -5.81 -0.29
N THR A 52 25.25 -6.98 -0.92
CA THR A 52 24.61 -7.12 -2.24
C THR A 52 23.14 -6.73 -2.23
N HIS A 53 22.39 -7.12 -1.19
CA HIS A 53 20.98 -6.78 -1.06
C HIS A 53 20.76 -5.26 -1.03
N TYR A 54 21.52 -4.53 -0.19
CA TYR A 54 21.40 -3.08 -0.09
C TYR A 54 21.92 -2.34 -1.32
N LEU A 55 22.96 -2.85 -1.98
CA LEU A 55 23.42 -2.30 -3.26
C LEU A 55 22.36 -2.45 -4.37
N LYS A 56 21.64 -3.58 -4.40
CA LYS A 56 20.52 -3.78 -5.33
C LYS A 56 19.37 -2.83 -5.01
N LEU A 57 19.02 -2.67 -3.73
CA LEU A 57 17.95 -1.78 -3.29
C LEU A 57 18.21 -0.32 -3.69
N GLY A 58 19.46 0.15 -3.62
CA GLY A 58 19.87 1.49 -4.05
C GLY A 58 20.12 1.64 -5.56
N SER A 59 20.01 0.55 -6.33
CA SER A 59 20.32 0.59 -7.76
C SER A 59 19.27 1.37 -8.55
N THR A 60 19.71 2.02 -9.64
CA THR A 60 18.80 2.73 -10.56
C THR A 60 17.74 1.80 -11.15
N ARG A 61 18.06 0.51 -11.30
CA ARG A 61 17.14 -0.53 -11.76
C ARG A 61 15.95 -0.70 -10.82
N GLU A 62 16.20 -0.84 -9.51
CA GLU A 62 15.13 -1.02 -8.51
C GLU A 62 14.20 0.21 -8.48
N ARG A 63 14.78 1.41 -8.61
CA ARG A 63 13.98 2.65 -8.69
C ARG A 63 13.06 2.65 -9.91
N LEU A 64 13.57 2.28 -11.08
CA LEU A 64 12.77 2.20 -12.31
C LEU A 64 11.73 1.08 -12.26
N GLU A 65 12.05 -0.06 -11.65
CA GLU A 65 11.10 -1.17 -11.45
C GLU A 65 9.94 -0.75 -10.53
N ARG A 66 10.24 -0.06 -9.42
CA ARG A 66 9.20 0.53 -8.55
C ARG A 66 8.33 1.54 -9.29
N GLU A 67 8.94 2.46 -10.03
CA GLU A 67 8.22 3.48 -10.80
C GLU A 67 7.33 2.86 -11.89
N LYS A 68 7.77 1.74 -12.48
CA LYS A 68 6.97 0.96 -13.42
C LYS A 68 5.76 0.33 -12.73
N ILE A 69 5.95 -0.29 -11.57
CA ILE A 69 4.87 -0.93 -10.79
C ILE A 69 3.85 0.14 -10.33
N GLU A 70 4.30 1.32 -9.92
CA GLU A 70 3.42 2.43 -9.57
C GLU A 70 2.55 2.87 -10.76
N ARG A 71 3.17 3.08 -11.93
CA ARG A 71 2.42 3.42 -13.15
C ARG A 71 1.46 2.33 -13.61
N GLU A 72 1.84 1.06 -13.49
CA GLU A 72 0.95 -0.06 -13.79
C GLU A 72 -0.25 -0.07 -12.84
N ASN A 73 -0.06 0.21 -11.55
CA ASN A 73 -1.17 0.36 -10.60
C ASN A 73 -2.07 1.55 -10.95
N GLU A 74 -1.51 2.70 -11.32
CA GLU A 74 -2.29 3.87 -11.76
C GLU A 74 -3.10 3.56 -13.02
N LEU A 75 -2.50 2.91 -14.01
CA LEU A 75 -3.20 2.49 -15.23
C LEU A 75 -4.34 1.52 -14.91
N LEU A 76 -4.11 0.54 -14.03
CA LEU A 76 -5.15 -0.39 -13.60
C LEU A 76 -6.30 0.33 -12.90
N ARG A 77 -6.00 1.30 -12.02
CA ARG A 77 -7.02 2.13 -11.35
C ARG A 77 -7.83 2.94 -12.36
N ALA A 78 -7.17 3.62 -13.29
CA ALA A 78 -7.85 4.39 -14.34
C ALA A 78 -8.73 3.50 -15.22
N LYS A 79 -8.29 2.26 -15.50
CA LYS A 79 -9.09 1.29 -16.25
C LYS A 79 -10.32 0.82 -15.47
N VAL A 80 -10.17 0.56 -14.17
CA VAL A 80 -11.31 0.23 -13.28
C VAL A 80 -12.31 1.39 -13.25
N GLU A 81 -11.83 2.62 -13.09
CA GLU A 81 -12.69 3.80 -13.07
C GLU A 81 -13.41 4.03 -14.40
N SER A 82 -12.72 3.82 -15.54
CA SER A 82 -13.33 3.91 -16.86
C SER A 82 -14.43 2.87 -17.06
N LEU A 83 -14.24 1.63 -16.60
CA LEU A 83 -15.24 0.57 -16.70
C LEU A 83 -16.44 0.88 -15.81
N GLN A 84 -16.21 1.36 -14.58
CA GLN A 84 -17.29 1.80 -13.70
C GLN A 84 -18.06 3.00 -14.27
N SER A 85 -17.37 3.94 -14.91
CA SER A 85 -18.01 5.10 -15.54
C SER A 85 -18.85 4.71 -16.75
N ALA A 86 -18.38 3.74 -17.55
CA ALA A 86 -19.16 3.19 -18.67
C ALA A 86 -20.45 2.54 -18.14
N HIS A 87 -20.34 1.69 -17.11
CA HIS A 87 -21.50 1.05 -16.48
C HIS A 87 -22.50 2.06 -15.92
N ARG A 88 -22.04 3.07 -15.16
CA ARG A 88 -22.92 4.15 -14.68
C ARG A 88 -23.61 4.92 -15.81
N SER A 89 -22.92 5.10 -16.94
CA SER A 89 -23.51 5.79 -18.09
C SER A 89 -24.60 4.94 -18.74
N GLU A 90 -24.37 3.64 -18.90
CA GLU A 90 -25.37 2.67 -19.36
C GLU A 90 -26.62 2.70 -18.46
N GLU A 91 -26.44 2.63 -17.13
CA GLU A 91 -27.55 2.73 -16.17
C GLU A 91 -28.32 4.06 -16.31
N LEU A 92 -27.62 5.19 -16.47
CA LEU A 92 -28.27 6.49 -16.69
C LEU A 92 -29.06 6.53 -18.00
N TYR A 93 -28.53 5.95 -19.08
CA TYR A 93 -29.23 5.87 -20.36
C TYR A 93 -30.47 4.98 -20.28
N GLU A 94 -30.37 3.80 -19.65
CA GLU A 94 -31.52 2.92 -19.41
C GLU A 94 -32.60 3.62 -18.59
N ASN A 95 -32.22 4.28 -17.50
CA ASN A 95 -33.15 5.03 -16.66
C ASN A 95 -33.81 6.19 -17.41
N ALA A 96 -33.05 6.93 -18.23
CA ALA A 96 -33.59 8.00 -19.05
C ALA A 96 -34.58 7.46 -20.10
N LEU A 97 -34.24 6.37 -20.79
CA LEU A 97 -35.12 5.73 -21.76
C LEU A 97 -36.42 5.24 -21.11
N LYS A 98 -36.34 4.60 -19.94
CA LYS A 98 -37.53 4.20 -19.14
C LYS A 98 -38.39 5.41 -18.77
N ALA A 99 -37.77 6.50 -18.31
CA ALA A 99 -38.49 7.73 -17.98
C ALA A 99 -39.19 8.36 -19.19
N PHE A 100 -38.56 8.33 -20.37
CA PHE A 100 -39.18 8.83 -21.60
C PHE A 100 -40.34 7.94 -22.09
N ARG A 101 -40.20 6.61 -22.06
CA ARG A 101 -41.28 5.66 -22.41
C ARG A 101 -42.50 5.84 -21.50
N ARG A 102 -42.26 5.94 -20.19
CA ARG A 102 -43.31 6.21 -19.19
C ARG A 102 -43.99 7.56 -19.43
N TYR A 103 -43.24 8.59 -19.84
CA TYR A 103 -43.80 9.91 -20.16
C TYR A 103 -44.61 9.92 -21.46
N SER A 104 -44.21 9.14 -22.47
CA SER A 104 -44.96 9.01 -23.74
C SER A 104 -46.25 8.19 -23.61
N GLY A 105 -46.55 7.65 -22.43
CA GLY A 105 -47.79 6.90 -22.17
C GLY A 105 -47.76 5.46 -22.68
N GLU A 106 -46.57 4.92 -22.93
CA GLU A 106 -46.38 3.50 -23.25
C GLU A 106 -46.23 2.76 -21.91
N GLU A 107 -47.22 1.94 -21.54
CA GLU A 107 -47.14 1.10 -20.34
C GLU A 107 -46.05 0.05 -20.55
N ASP A 108 -45.10 0.00 -19.61
CA ASP A 108 -43.98 -0.95 -19.63
C ASP A 108 -44.53 -2.38 -19.58
N LEU A 109 -44.53 -3.07 -20.73
CA LEU A 109 -44.91 -4.49 -20.86
C LEU A 109 -43.80 -5.45 -20.39
N ASP A 110 -42.74 -4.95 -19.77
CA ASP A 110 -41.52 -5.72 -19.46
C ASP A 110 -41.39 -6.12 -17.97
N ASP A 111 -42.42 -5.88 -17.13
CA ASP A 111 -42.46 -6.33 -15.72
C ASP A 111 -43.44 -7.51 -15.46
N GLU A 112 -44.02 -8.12 -16.50
CA GLU A 112 -44.77 -9.38 -16.41
C GLU A 112 -43.97 -10.52 -17.04
N ASP A 113 -43.02 -11.09 -16.31
CA ASP A 113 -42.76 -12.54 -16.24
C ASP A 113 -41.54 -12.80 -15.33
N LEU A 114 -41.85 -13.26 -14.12
CA LEU A 114 -40.93 -13.61 -13.04
C LEU A 114 -40.67 -15.12 -13.02
#